data_AF-A0A956JLY3-F1
#
_entry.id   AF-A0A956JLY3-F1
#
_cell.length_a   1.000
_cell.length_b   1.000
_cell.length_c   1.000
_cell.angle_alpha   90.00
_cell.angle_beta   90.00
_cell.angle_gamma   90.00
#
_symmetry.space_group_name_H-M   'P 1'
#
loop_
_entity.id
_entity.type
_entity.pdbx_description
1 polymer ?
#
loop_
_entity_poly.entity_id
_entity_poly.type
_entity_poly.pdbx_seq_one_letter_code
_entity_poly.pdbx_strand_id
1 'polypeptide(L)'
;MSRRAERVRAPRPSNDMPKIVALGQRPDLFGDFYHSVLERSWTRHLVGACAVFLGANALFAALYSLDPEAIYNARPGSFEDAFYFSVQTMSTIGYGTMAPATRFANVLVTIEALFGTLLVAVLTGITFARFARPTAKVLFSNKMVIAPRDGVPHLMVRMANWRHNNVVEAYLKMFTLRLERTQEGETIRIPVPLELVRDSSAVFWMSWT
;
A
#
# COMPACT_ATOMS: atom_id res chain seq x y z
N MET A 1 54.02 -0.07 -21.03
CA MET A 1 53.48 -1.46 -20.99
C MET A 1 52.12 -1.44 -20.30
N SER A 2 51.03 -1.54 -21.07
CA SER A 2 49.65 -1.47 -20.55
C SER A 2 49.25 -2.83 -19.97
N ARG A 3 49.21 -2.96 -18.64
CA ARG A 3 48.65 -4.14 -17.96
C ARG A 3 47.15 -4.15 -18.21
N ARG A 4 46.70 -5.04 -19.10
CA ARG A 4 45.29 -5.33 -19.37
C ARG A 4 44.63 -5.72 -18.04
N ALA A 5 43.69 -4.90 -17.56
CA ALA A 5 42.97 -5.15 -16.31
C ALA A 5 42.31 -6.54 -16.38
N GLU A 6 42.75 -7.44 -15.50
CA GLU A 6 42.20 -8.78 -15.38
C GLU A 6 40.74 -8.64 -14.94
N ARG A 7 39.80 -9.16 -15.74
CA ARG A 7 38.38 -9.07 -15.41
C ARG A 7 38.10 -9.98 -14.21
N VAL A 8 38.13 -9.41 -13.01
CA VAL A 8 37.64 -10.09 -11.80
C VAL A 8 36.15 -10.33 -11.99
N ARG A 9 35.78 -11.55 -12.37
CA ARG A 9 34.39 -11.99 -12.41
C ARG A 9 34.00 -12.40 -11.00
N ALA A 10 33.22 -11.55 -10.33
CA ALA A 10 32.53 -12.00 -9.13
C ALA A 10 31.70 -13.25 -9.48
N PRO A 11 31.67 -14.28 -8.62
CA PRO A 11 30.80 -15.43 -8.81
C PRO A 11 29.36 -14.95 -9.03
N ARG A 12 28.64 -15.57 -9.97
CA ARG A 12 27.22 -15.23 -10.18
C ARG A 12 26.51 -15.36 -8.83
N PRO A 13 25.72 -14.36 -8.39
CA PRO A 13 24.89 -14.55 -7.22
C PRO A 13 24.08 -15.81 -7.45
N SER A 14 24.24 -16.82 -6.59
CA SER A 14 23.36 -17.98 -6.63
C SER A 14 21.96 -17.44 -6.42
N ASN A 15 21.02 -17.83 -7.29
CA ASN A 15 19.63 -17.38 -7.19
C ASN A 15 18.96 -17.80 -5.86
N ASP A 16 19.64 -18.64 -5.07
CA ASP A 16 19.23 -19.13 -3.76
C ASP A 16 19.68 -18.21 -2.61
N MET A 17 19.29 -16.93 -2.66
CA MET A 17 19.16 -16.20 -1.39
C MET A 17 18.02 -16.89 -0.64
N PRO A 18 18.25 -17.48 0.55
CA PRO A 18 17.20 -18.19 1.26
C PRO A 18 16.06 -17.23 1.53
N LYS A 19 14.84 -17.62 1.15
CA LYS A 19 13.63 -16.85 1.45
C LYS A 19 13.54 -16.74 2.97
N ILE A 20 13.79 -15.55 3.50
CA ILE A 20 13.68 -15.29 4.94
C ILE A 20 12.18 -15.39 5.28
N VAL A 21 11.83 -16.38 6.09
CA VAL A 21 10.47 -16.54 6.62
C VAL A 21 10.53 -16.22 8.10
N ALA A 22 9.78 -15.21 8.54
CA ALA A 22 9.62 -14.93 9.95
C ALA A 22 8.72 -16.01 10.57
N LEU A 23 9.22 -16.74 11.57
CA LEU A 23 8.45 -17.70 12.35
C LEU A 23 8.01 -17.06 13.66
N GLY A 24 6.75 -17.26 14.07
CA GLY A 24 6.22 -16.78 15.36
C GLY A 24 5.55 -15.41 15.35
N GLN A 25 5.29 -14.81 14.18
CA GLN A 25 4.43 -13.63 14.10
C GLN A 25 2.99 -13.99 14.50
N ARG A 26 2.43 -13.25 15.46
CA ARG A 26 0.99 -13.33 15.76
C ARG A 26 0.25 -12.39 14.79
N PRO A 27 -0.84 -12.85 14.14
CA PRO A 27 -1.62 -11.98 13.29
C PRO A 27 -2.24 -10.85 14.12
N ASP A 28 -2.03 -9.61 13.69
CA ASP A 28 -2.71 -8.44 14.26
C ASP A 28 -3.81 -8.00 13.30
N LEU A 29 -5.07 -8.28 13.67
CA LEU A 29 -6.23 -8.09 12.79
C LEU A 29 -6.35 -6.64 12.26
N PHE A 30 -6.05 -5.63 13.09
CA PHE A 30 -6.17 -4.23 12.70
C PHE A 30 -4.96 -3.73 11.90
N GLY A 31 -3.74 -4.04 12.34
CA GLY A 31 -2.51 -3.71 11.61
C GLY A 31 -2.48 -4.35 10.22
N ASP A 32 -2.78 -5.65 10.15
CA ASP A 32 -2.76 -6.40 8.89
C ASP A 32 -3.85 -5.91 7.93
N PHE A 33 -5.03 -5.52 8.43
CA PHE A 33 -6.09 -4.91 7.62
C PHE A 33 -5.68 -3.56 7.06
N TYR A 34 -5.12 -2.67 7.89
CA TYR A 34 -4.66 -1.35 7.45
C TYR A 34 -3.55 -1.47 6.38
N HIS A 35 -2.56 -2.33 6.62
CA HIS A 35 -1.48 -2.59 5.65
C HIS A 35 -2.03 -3.17 4.33
N SER A 36 -2.89 -4.18 4.41
CA SER A 36 -3.52 -4.81 3.26
C SER A 36 -4.33 -3.82 2.43
N VAL A 37 -5.13 -2.96 3.06
CA VAL A 37 -5.92 -1.95 2.36
C VAL A 37 -5.04 -0.91 1.69
N LEU A 38 -3.89 -0.56 2.25
CA LEU A 38 -2.98 0.44 1.67
C LEU A 38 -2.09 -0.11 0.56
N GLU A 39 -1.71 -1.39 0.63
CA GLU A 39 -0.80 -2.02 -0.34
C GLU A 39 -1.53 -2.61 -1.56
N ARG A 40 -2.84 -2.82 -1.49
CA ARG A 40 -3.65 -3.30 -2.63
C ARG A 40 -3.63 -2.31 -3.80
N SER A 41 -3.77 -2.81 -5.03
CA SER A 41 -3.90 -1.98 -6.24
C SER A 41 -5.14 -1.08 -6.20
N TRP A 42 -5.07 0.09 -6.83
CA TRP A 42 -6.17 1.06 -6.89
C TRP A 42 -7.51 0.48 -7.37
N THR A 43 -7.51 -0.37 -8.40
CA THR A 43 -8.75 -1.02 -8.88
C THR A 43 -9.41 -1.88 -7.81
N ARG A 44 -8.62 -2.65 -7.04
CA ARG A 44 -9.13 -3.47 -5.94
C ARG A 44 -9.67 -2.62 -4.78
N HIS A 45 -9.07 -1.45 -4.53
CA HIS A 45 -9.60 -0.49 -3.55
C HIS A 45 -10.97 0.04 -3.97
N LEU A 46 -11.10 0.51 -5.22
CA LEU A 46 -12.37 1.04 -5.74
C LEU A 46 -13.46 -0.04 -5.79
N VAL A 47 -13.14 -1.23 -6.30
CA VAL A 47 -14.08 -2.36 -6.32
C VAL A 47 -14.49 -2.77 -4.91
N GLY A 48 -13.54 -2.78 -3.97
CA GLY A 48 -13.82 -3.05 -2.55
C GLY A 48 -14.75 -2.01 -1.94
N ALA A 49 -14.53 -0.72 -2.20
CA ALA A 49 -15.40 0.36 -1.72
C ALA A 49 -16.83 0.23 -2.30
N CYS A 50 -16.95 -0.04 -3.60
CA CYS A 50 -18.25 -0.32 -4.22
C CYS A 50 -18.93 -1.56 -3.61
N ALA A 51 -18.18 -2.64 -3.37
CA ALA A 51 -18.72 -3.86 -2.77
C ALA A 51 -19.22 -3.63 -1.33
N VAL A 52 -18.48 -2.87 -0.51
CA VAL A 52 -18.91 -2.49 0.84
C VAL A 52 -20.16 -1.62 0.78
N PHE A 53 -20.21 -0.63 -0.10
CA PHE A 53 -21.38 0.23 -0.29
C PHE A 53 -22.61 -0.58 -0.71
N LEU A 54 -22.50 -1.41 -1.76
CA LEU A 54 -23.60 -2.23 -2.25
C LEU A 54 -24.04 -3.27 -1.21
N GLY A 55 -23.08 -3.89 -0.51
CA GLY A 55 -23.37 -4.86 0.56
C GLY A 55 -24.07 -4.23 1.76
N ALA A 56 -23.67 -3.02 2.16
CA ALA A 56 -24.35 -2.29 3.22
C ALA A 56 -25.79 -1.91 2.83
N ASN A 57 -26.00 -1.39 1.62
CA ASN A 57 -27.36 -1.10 1.14
C ASN A 57 -28.22 -2.36 1.04
N ALA A 58 -27.66 -3.48 0.56
CA ALA A 58 -28.38 -4.75 0.51
C ALA A 58 -28.77 -5.25 1.91
N LEU A 59 -27.92 -5.03 2.91
CA LEU A 59 -28.22 -5.35 4.31
C LEU A 59 -29.37 -4.49 4.84
N PHE A 60 -29.34 -3.17 4.64
CA PHE A 60 -30.43 -2.29 5.06
C PHE A 60 -31.74 -2.57 4.32
N ALA A 61 -31.67 -2.84 3.01
CA ALA A 61 -32.82 -3.29 2.24
C ALA A 61 -33.46 -4.57 2.81
N ALA A 62 -32.64 -5.53 3.24
CA ALA A 62 -33.12 -6.75 3.90
C ALA A 62 -33.76 -6.44 5.26
N LEU A 63 -33.22 -5.50 6.03
CA LEU A 63 -33.81 -5.04 7.30
C LEU A 63 -35.15 -4.33 7.09
N TYR A 64 -35.27 -3.47 6.07
CA TYR A 64 -36.54 -2.84 5.71
C TYR A 64 -37.58 -3.87 5.27
N SER A 65 -37.15 -4.94 4.60
CA SER A 65 -38.04 -6.00 4.14
C SER A 65 -38.64 -6.85 5.27
N LEU A 66 -38.19 -6.69 6.52
CA LEU A 66 -38.77 -7.35 7.69
C LEU A 66 -40.15 -6.80 8.07
N ASP A 67 -40.44 -5.55 7.69
CA ASP A 67 -41.70 -4.88 7.93
C ASP A 67 -42.33 -4.52 6.57
N PRO A 68 -43.41 -5.23 6.14
CA PRO A 68 -44.05 -5.00 4.85
C PRO A 68 -44.59 -3.57 4.65
N GLU A 69 -44.83 -2.84 5.74
CA GLU A 69 -45.33 -1.46 5.72
C GLU A 69 -44.23 -0.43 5.97
N ALA A 70 -42.95 -0.84 6.02
CA ALA A 70 -41.83 0.02 6.38
C ALA A 70 -41.68 1.26 5.48
N ILE A 71 -41.92 1.11 4.17
CA ILE A 71 -41.61 2.13 3.17
C ILE A 71 -42.89 2.56 2.45
N TYR A 72 -43.21 3.85 2.56
CA TYR A 72 -44.29 4.47 1.80
C TYR A 72 -43.97 4.50 0.31
N ASN A 73 -44.97 4.22 -0.52
CA ASN A 73 -44.87 4.24 -2.00
C ASN A 73 -43.86 3.23 -2.59
N ALA A 74 -43.49 2.20 -1.83
CA ALA A 74 -42.78 1.03 -2.35
C ALA A 74 -43.79 -0.06 -2.79
N ARG A 75 -43.43 -0.84 -3.82
CA ARG A 75 -44.22 -2.01 -4.23
C ARG A 75 -44.22 -3.05 -3.07
N PRO A 76 -45.38 -3.61 -2.69
CA PRO A 76 -45.44 -4.59 -1.61
C PRO A 76 -44.49 -5.78 -1.83
N GLY A 77 -43.60 -6.04 -0.87
CA GLY A 77 -42.63 -7.13 -0.92
C GLY A 77 -41.49 -6.95 -1.93
N SER A 78 -41.30 -5.76 -2.50
CA SER A 78 -40.22 -5.50 -3.47
C SER A 78 -38.90 -5.18 -2.78
N PHE A 79 -37.96 -6.14 -2.81
CA PHE A 79 -36.59 -5.92 -2.34
C PHE A 79 -35.85 -4.85 -3.15
N GLU A 80 -36.16 -4.73 -4.45
CA GLU A 80 -35.57 -3.73 -5.33
C GLU A 80 -35.90 -2.30 -4.85
N ASP A 81 -37.16 -2.04 -4.49
CA ASP A 81 -37.56 -0.72 -3.99
C ASP A 81 -36.94 -0.42 -2.63
N ALA A 82 -36.85 -1.42 -1.75
CA ALA A 82 -36.15 -1.29 -0.47
C ALA A 82 -34.65 -1.01 -0.66
N PHE A 83 -34.02 -1.61 -1.68
CA PHE A 83 -32.63 -1.36 -2.03
C PHE A 83 -32.42 0.06 -2.57
N TYR A 84 -33.27 0.53 -3.48
CA TYR A 84 -33.18 1.91 -3.96
C TYR A 84 -33.49 2.93 -2.87
N PHE A 85 -34.42 2.64 -1.96
CA PHE A 85 -34.69 3.48 -0.79
C PHE A 85 -33.47 3.57 0.12
N SER A 86 -32.83 2.44 0.42
CA SER A 86 -31.58 2.38 1.19
C SER A 86 -30.46 3.19 0.52
N VAL A 87 -30.26 3.04 -0.79
CA VAL A 87 -29.28 3.83 -1.56
C VAL A 87 -29.56 5.34 -1.48
N GLN A 88 -30.82 5.75 -1.59
CA GLN A 88 -31.22 7.15 -1.48
C GLN A 88 -30.98 7.72 -0.08
N THR A 89 -31.23 6.91 0.96
CA THR A 89 -31.06 7.29 2.36
C THR A 89 -29.59 7.35 2.74
N MET A 90 -28.83 6.27 2.51
CA MET A 90 -27.42 6.17 2.89
C MET A 90 -26.54 7.16 2.13
N SER A 91 -26.87 7.45 0.86
CA SER A 91 -26.16 8.46 0.05
C SER A 91 -26.63 9.89 0.32
N THR A 92 -27.60 10.08 1.21
CA THR A 92 -28.22 11.39 1.53
C THR A 92 -28.84 12.10 0.31
N ILE A 93 -29.27 11.33 -0.70
CA ILE A 93 -29.93 11.86 -1.91
C ILE A 93 -31.38 12.24 -1.58
N GLY A 94 -32.12 11.32 -0.95
CA GLY A 94 -33.50 11.54 -0.50
C GLY A 94 -34.43 12.16 -1.53
N TYR A 95 -34.70 11.48 -2.66
CA TYR A 95 -35.58 12.02 -3.72
C TYR A 95 -37.00 12.37 -3.23
N GLY A 96 -37.44 11.81 -2.11
CA GLY A 96 -38.73 12.10 -1.48
C GLY A 96 -39.92 11.32 -2.06
N THR A 97 -39.69 10.48 -3.07
CA THR A 97 -40.73 9.60 -3.63
C THR A 97 -41.05 8.40 -2.74
N MET A 98 -40.07 7.93 -1.98
CA MET A 98 -40.19 6.89 -0.95
C MET A 98 -39.80 7.47 0.40
N ALA A 99 -40.54 7.12 1.46
CA ALA A 99 -40.33 7.65 2.80
C ALA A 99 -40.58 6.57 3.86
N PRO A 100 -39.92 6.63 5.03
CA PRO A 100 -40.18 5.68 6.10
C PRO A 100 -41.58 5.90 6.69
N ALA A 101 -42.44 4.87 6.64
CA ALA A 101 -43.83 4.96 7.09
C ALA A 101 -44.01 4.54 8.56
N THR A 102 -43.24 3.55 9.03
CA THR A 102 -43.34 3.03 10.40
C THR A 102 -42.28 3.62 11.32
N ARG A 103 -42.50 3.52 12.64
CA ARG A 103 -41.48 3.89 13.64
C ARG A 103 -40.21 3.07 13.47
N PHE A 104 -40.36 1.79 13.13
CA PHE A 104 -39.24 0.89 12.84
C PHE A 104 -38.39 1.41 11.68
N ALA A 105 -39.03 1.76 10.56
CA ALA A 105 -38.34 2.32 9.40
C ALA A 105 -37.63 3.64 9.71
N ASN A 106 -38.24 4.53 10.50
CA ASN A 106 -37.62 5.80 10.93
C ASN A 106 -36.37 5.59 11.79
N VAL A 107 -36.38 4.60 12.69
CA VAL A 107 -35.20 4.22 13.48
C VAL A 107 -34.09 3.69 12.56
N LEU A 108 -34.44 2.82 11.62
CA LEU A 108 -33.49 2.30 10.64
C LEU A 108 -32.88 3.40 9.78
N VAL A 109 -33.68 4.32 9.24
CA VAL A 109 -33.20 5.49 8.47
C VAL A 109 -32.20 6.32 9.27
N THR A 110 -32.47 6.54 10.57
CA THR A 110 -31.57 7.30 11.44
C THR A 110 -30.22 6.60 11.61
N ILE A 111 -30.23 5.27 11.82
CA ILE A 111 -29.02 4.47 11.94
C ILE A 111 -28.27 4.43 10.59
N GLU A 112 -29.00 4.27 9.49
CA GLU A 112 -28.47 4.22 8.13
C GLU A 112 -27.79 5.54 7.74
N ALA A 113 -28.40 6.68 8.06
CA ALA A 113 -27.82 8.00 7.80
C ALA A 113 -26.50 8.22 8.57
N LEU A 114 -26.45 7.80 9.85
CA LEU A 114 -25.22 7.86 10.64
C LEU A 114 -24.14 6.95 10.04
N PHE A 115 -24.51 5.71 9.67
CA PHE A 115 -23.61 4.75 9.06
C PHE A 115 -23.06 5.25 7.71
N GLY A 116 -23.91 5.79 6.83
CA GLY A 116 -23.52 6.34 5.54
C GLY A 116 -22.51 7.47 5.69
N THR A 117 -22.74 8.39 6.63
CA THR A 117 -21.82 9.49 6.93
C THR A 117 -20.44 8.98 7.40
N LEU A 118 -20.42 8.00 8.31
CA LEU A 118 -19.18 7.38 8.79
C LEU A 118 -18.46 6.62 7.67
N LEU A 119 -19.20 5.90 6.82
CA LEU A 119 -18.65 5.15 5.69
C LEU A 119 -17.92 6.09 4.72
N VAL A 120 -18.54 7.21 4.35
CA VAL A 120 -17.92 8.23 3.49
C VAL A 120 -16.66 8.81 4.14
N ALA A 121 -16.70 9.13 5.43
CA ALA A 121 -15.54 9.65 6.15
C ALA A 121 -14.36 8.66 6.16
N VAL A 122 -14.62 7.38 6.45
CA VAL A 122 -13.60 6.33 6.47
C VAL A 122 -13.03 6.07 5.08
N LEU A 123 -13.88 5.93 4.05
CA LEU A 123 -13.43 5.69 2.67
C LEU A 123 -12.58 6.86 2.15
N THR A 124 -12.96 8.09 2.49
CA THR A 124 -12.20 9.29 2.14
C THR A 124 -10.85 9.30 2.86
N GLY A 125 -10.83 9.04 4.17
CA GLY A 125 -9.60 8.97 4.96
C GLY A 125 -8.62 7.91 4.46
N ILE A 126 -9.10 6.71 4.13
CA ILE A 126 -8.27 5.65 3.55
C ILE A 126 -7.74 6.08 2.18
N THR A 127 -8.59 6.66 1.33
CA THR A 127 -8.19 7.13 -0.01
C THR A 127 -7.13 8.21 0.09
N PHE A 128 -7.28 9.16 1.01
CA PHE A 128 -6.27 10.17 1.31
C PHE A 128 -4.96 9.55 1.81
N ALA A 129 -5.01 8.60 2.75
CA ALA A 129 -3.83 7.90 3.26
C ALA A 129 -3.07 7.16 2.14
N ARG A 130 -3.79 6.60 1.15
CA ARG A 130 -3.19 5.98 -0.04
C ARG A 130 -2.50 6.99 -0.94
N PHE A 131 -3.08 8.17 -1.15
CA PHE A 131 -2.45 9.25 -1.91
C PHE A 131 -1.24 9.86 -1.20
N ALA A 132 -1.30 9.95 0.13
CA ALA A 132 -0.26 10.54 0.95
C ALA A 132 1.01 9.68 1.06
N ARG A 133 0.98 8.40 0.64
CA ARG A 133 2.18 7.55 0.67
C ARG A 133 3.14 7.92 -0.47
N PRO A 134 4.31 8.54 -0.17
CA PRO A 134 5.30 8.81 -1.18
C PRO A 134 5.90 7.50 -1.68
N THR A 135 5.94 7.31 -3.00
CA THR A 135 6.64 6.19 -3.62
C THR A 135 7.87 6.72 -4.34
N ALA A 136 9.02 6.68 -3.65
CA ALA A 136 10.30 6.93 -4.28
C ALA A 136 10.62 5.76 -5.21
N LYS A 137 10.55 5.99 -6.53
CA LYS A 137 10.99 5.02 -7.53
C LYS A 137 12.42 5.36 -7.92
N VAL A 138 13.37 4.77 -7.20
CA VAL A 138 14.80 4.84 -7.53
C VAL A 138 15.17 3.60 -8.33
N LEU A 139 15.78 3.79 -9.49
CA LEU A 139 16.37 2.68 -10.26
C LEU A 139 17.82 2.54 -9.90
N PHE A 140 18.26 1.29 -9.78
CA PHE A 140 19.67 0.95 -9.61
C PHE A 140 20.22 0.35 -10.89
N SER A 141 21.51 0.52 -11.15
CA SER A 141 22.19 -0.20 -12.24
C SER A 141 22.21 -1.70 -11.97
N ASN A 142 21.93 -2.48 -13.01
CA ASN A 142 21.98 -3.95 -12.97
C ASN A 142 23.37 -4.53 -12.65
N LYS A 143 24.43 -3.72 -12.72
CA LYS A 143 25.82 -4.14 -12.48
C LYS A 143 26.54 -3.09 -11.66
N MET A 144 27.40 -3.55 -10.77
CA MET A 144 28.42 -2.74 -10.11
C MET A 144 29.73 -2.90 -10.88
N VAL A 145 30.57 -1.86 -10.87
CA VAL A 145 31.86 -1.89 -11.56
C VAL A 145 32.98 -1.47 -10.61
N ILE A 146 34.16 -2.06 -10.77
CA ILE A 146 35.37 -1.61 -10.09
C ILE A 146 36.25 -0.97 -11.16
N ALA A 147 36.54 0.32 -10.99
CA ALA A 147 37.35 1.08 -11.92
C ALA A 147 38.21 2.12 -11.19
N PRO A 148 39.38 2.48 -11.72
CA PRO A 148 40.19 3.55 -11.14
C PRO A 148 39.48 4.91 -11.32
N ARG A 149 39.40 5.68 -10.23
CA ARG A 149 38.99 7.09 -10.19
C ARG A 149 40.09 7.83 -9.45
N ASP A 150 40.68 8.83 -10.11
CA ASP A 150 41.83 9.58 -9.59
C ASP A 150 42.98 8.67 -9.13
N GLY A 151 43.23 7.60 -9.89
CA GLY A 151 44.27 6.61 -9.63
C GLY A 151 43.92 5.54 -8.58
N VAL A 152 42.83 5.69 -7.83
CA VAL A 152 42.41 4.75 -6.78
C VAL A 152 41.27 3.87 -7.30
N PRO A 153 41.31 2.54 -7.13
CA PRO A 153 40.21 1.66 -7.53
C PRO A 153 38.97 1.90 -6.64
N HIS A 154 37.85 2.24 -7.26
CA HIS A 154 36.57 2.46 -6.59
C HIS A 154 35.54 1.43 -7.05
N LEU A 155 34.73 0.94 -6.12
CA LEU A 155 33.50 0.22 -6.41
C LEU A 155 32.38 1.23 -6.67
N MET A 156 31.81 1.20 -7.88
CA MET A 156 30.82 2.17 -8.32
C MET A 156 29.49 1.47 -8.61
N VAL A 157 28.41 2.10 -8.17
CA VAL A 157 27.02 1.76 -8.50
C VAL A 157 26.30 3.04 -8.87
N ARG A 158 25.47 3.01 -9.90
CA ARG A 158 24.67 4.19 -10.26
C ARG A 158 23.21 3.98 -9.93
N MET A 159 22.56 5.04 -9.52
CA MET A 159 21.12 5.11 -9.35
C MET A 159 20.54 6.32 -10.08
N ALA A 160 19.28 6.21 -10.46
CA ALA A 160 18.55 7.26 -11.15
C ALA A 160 17.16 7.45 -10.54
N ASN A 161 16.69 8.70 -10.52
CA ASN A 161 15.33 8.99 -10.14
C ASN A 161 14.40 8.71 -11.32
N TRP A 162 13.45 7.78 -11.17
CA TRP A 162 12.51 7.46 -12.24
C TRP A 162 11.43 8.53 -12.42
N ARG A 163 11.18 9.34 -11.38
CA ARG A 163 10.13 10.37 -11.42
C ARG A 163 10.73 11.74 -11.67
N HIS A 164 9.94 12.62 -12.27
CA HIS A 164 10.25 14.03 -12.46
C HIS A 164 10.09 14.87 -11.17
N ASN A 165 10.00 14.24 -9.99
CA ASN A 165 9.99 14.95 -8.71
C ASN A 165 11.41 14.98 -8.12
N ASN A 166 11.71 15.96 -7.29
CA ASN A 166 13.02 16.04 -6.63
C ASN A 166 12.98 15.26 -5.31
N VAL A 167 13.98 14.42 -5.07
CA VAL A 167 14.24 13.87 -3.73
C VAL A 167 15.25 14.79 -3.05
N VAL A 168 14.77 15.54 -2.06
CA VAL A 168 15.58 16.47 -1.26
C VAL A 168 16.24 15.67 -0.13
N GLU A 169 17.49 16.01 0.21
CA GLU A 169 18.26 15.37 1.28
C GLU A 169 18.30 13.83 1.14
N ALA A 170 18.68 13.36 -0.04
CA ALA A 170 18.81 11.94 -0.30
C ALA A 170 20.07 11.40 0.38
N TYR A 171 19.92 10.33 1.17
CA TYR A 171 21.02 9.61 1.80
C TYR A 171 21.14 8.19 1.24
N LEU A 172 22.37 7.76 0.99
CA LEU A 172 22.69 6.41 0.53
C LEU A 172 23.56 5.71 1.58
N LYS A 173 23.23 4.46 1.88
CA LYS A 173 24.08 3.55 2.67
C LYS A 173 24.30 2.28 1.88
N MET A 174 25.55 1.85 1.78
CA MET A 174 25.92 0.61 1.11
C MET A 174 26.53 -0.35 2.13
N PHE A 175 26.12 -1.62 2.08
CA PHE A 175 26.63 -2.66 2.95
C PHE A 175 27.10 -3.84 2.09
N THR A 176 28.19 -4.47 2.51
CA THR A 176 28.55 -5.80 2.06
C THR A 176 28.13 -6.82 3.12
N LEU A 177 27.64 -7.97 2.69
CA LEU A 177 27.32 -9.07 3.60
C LEU A 177 28.51 -10.02 3.64
N ARG A 178 29.26 -10.00 4.74
CA ARG A 178 30.40 -10.89 4.95
C ARG A 178 29.95 -12.11 5.76
N LEU A 179 30.34 -13.29 5.31
CA LEU A 179 30.17 -14.51 6.08
C LEU A 179 31.40 -14.66 6.99
N GLU A 180 31.18 -14.65 8.30
CA GLU A 180 32.22 -14.80 9.31
C GLU A 180 31.96 -16.03 10.16
N ARG A 181 33.03 -16.70 10.56
CA ARG A 181 32.98 -17.81 11.50
C ARG A 181 33.37 -17.31 12.88
N THR A 182 32.49 -17.46 13.86
CA THR A 182 32.77 -17.06 15.24
C THR A 182 33.81 -18.00 15.86
N GLN A 183 34.37 -17.62 17.01
CA GLN A 183 35.35 -18.46 17.72
C GLN A 183 34.72 -19.77 18.22
N GLU A 184 33.41 -19.74 18.45
CA GLU A 184 32.57 -20.86 18.86
C GLU A 184 32.22 -21.79 17.68
N GLY A 185 32.67 -21.46 16.47
CA GLY A 185 32.53 -22.28 15.27
C GLY A 185 31.26 -22.03 14.46
N GLU A 186 30.39 -21.10 14.88
CA GLU A 186 29.15 -20.73 14.20
C GLU A 186 29.44 -19.90 12.94
N THR A 187 28.59 -20.03 11.92
CA THR A 187 28.71 -19.25 10.68
C THR A 187 27.61 -18.21 10.61
N ILE A 188 27.98 -16.93 10.73
CA ILE A 188 27.05 -15.80 10.74
C ILE A 188 27.27 -14.88 9.54
N ARG A 189 26.23 -14.17 9.13
CA ARG A 189 26.30 -13.14 8.08
C ARG A 189 26.28 -11.77 8.74
N ILE A 190 27.36 -11.02 8.61
CA ILE A 190 27.52 -9.71 9.23
C ILE A 190 27.44 -8.63 8.14
N PRO A 191 26.55 -7.63 8.28
CA PRO A 191 26.56 -6.46 7.40
C PRO A 191 27.72 -5.53 7.77
N VAL A 192 28.65 -5.33 6.84
CA VAL A 192 29.77 -4.40 6.98
C VAL A 192 29.48 -3.16 6.14
N PRO A 193 29.42 -1.95 6.72
CA PRO A 193 29.19 -0.72 5.96
C PRO A 193 30.38 -0.44 5.03
N LEU A 194 30.09 -0.01 3.80
CA LEU A 194 31.08 0.48 2.85
C LEU A 194 31.06 2.00 2.87
N GLU A 195 32.21 2.62 3.15
CA GLU A 195 32.35 4.07 3.13
C GLU A 195 32.15 4.59 1.72
N LEU A 196 31.18 5.49 1.56
CA LEU A 196 30.88 6.13 0.29
C LEU A 196 31.67 7.43 0.20
N VAL A 197 32.25 7.70 -0.97
CA VAL A 197 32.87 9.01 -1.28
C VAL A 197 31.86 10.14 -1.12
N ARG A 198 30.59 9.85 -1.45
CA ARG A 198 29.47 10.75 -1.26
C ARG A 198 28.27 9.94 -0.79
N ASP A 199 27.90 10.12 0.47
CA ASP A 199 26.79 9.43 1.14
C ASP A 199 25.47 10.23 1.10
N SER A 200 25.54 11.50 0.70
CA SER A 200 24.40 12.43 0.69
C SER A 200 24.36 13.30 -0.57
N SER A 201 23.15 13.66 -0.97
CA SER A 201 22.87 14.56 -2.08
C SER A 201 21.77 15.53 -1.68
N ALA A 202 22.07 16.84 -1.65
CA ALA A 202 21.09 17.87 -1.31
C ALA A 202 19.86 17.79 -2.22
N VAL A 203 20.08 17.54 -3.52
CA VAL A 203 19.01 17.26 -4.49
C VAL A 203 19.42 16.06 -5.33
N PHE A 204 18.57 15.03 -5.39
CA PHE A 204 18.71 13.92 -6.30
C PHE A 204 17.68 14.05 -7.44
N TRP A 205 18.15 14.63 -8.56
CA TRP A 205 17.28 14.99 -9.68
C TRP A 205 17.31 13.97 -10.84
N MET A 206 18.51 13.59 -11.31
CA MET A 206 18.68 12.73 -12.49
C MET A 206 19.41 11.42 -12.15
N SER A 207 20.73 11.49 -11.92
CA SER A 207 21.56 10.32 -11.65
C SER A 207 22.60 10.60 -10.57
N TRP A 208 22.93 9.57 -9.80
CA TRP A 208 23.95 9.59 -8.75
C TRP A 208 24.78 8.32 -8.91
N THR A 209 26.11 8.47 -9.04
CA THR A 209 27.11 7.38 -8.99
C THR A 209 27.95 7.49 -7.74
#